data_AF-A0A2H6HSX2-F1
#
_entry.id   AF-A0A2H6HSX2-F1
#
_cell.length_a   1.000
_cell.length_b   1.000
_cell.length_c   1.000
_cell.angle_alpha   90.00
_cell.angle_beta   90.00
_cell.angle_gamma   90.00
#
_symmetry.space_group_name_H-M   'P 1'
#
loop_
_entity.id
_entity.type
_entity.pdbx_description
1 polymer ?
#
loop_
_entity_poly.entity_id
_entity_poly.type
_entity_poly.pdbx_seq_one_letter_code
_entity_poly.pdbx_strand_id
1 'polypeptide(L)'
;MTEKVVGYEKRSTAGRDKISDHELDLPPVVYESVGLWFEPPQSAIAGLLQEKRHPMGSLHASEHASLALIPLFALCDRNDLGGISFTRHAGTGGAAVFLYDGHPGGLGLANRAYAVLDELFMRVLKMVRDCPCEDGCPSCVHSPKCGHGNQPLDKEGCIRLLEHLTGGPELKADETLAELTFGTEGNAQTKPLGWPGSERGSHSERSEESRGSAPTENERSLQKTPRMTNEETGDTEMNEAQNSKKYESQTPFCEGRDIVVYDLETQLSANDVGGWQNIHLMRVAIGVIYERKTGKYLVYREEDCEALIARLEQAELVVGYNNKRFDNTVLTAYTDHDLRGMNNLDLLEEISNRHGFRMKLDALAQATLNAKKTADGLQSLQWWKEGEVDKIIEYCKMDVEVTWKLFEYMCEHGYALCERKGELAKLPVELPLKRIMGEPDLFSGLM
;
A
#
# COMPACT_ATOMS: atom_id res chain seq x y z
N MET A 1 -13.00 -11.03 21.12
CA MET A 1 -13.32 -10.54 19.77
C MET A 1 -14.20 -9.31 19.90
N THR A 2 -13.89 -8.25 19.15
CA THR A 2 -14.71 -7.04 19.08
C THR A 2 -14.97 -6.75 17.60
N GLU A 3 -16.22 -6.89 17.18
CA GLU A 3 -16.65 -6.59 15.82
C GLU A 3 -17.48 -5.30 15.83
N LYS A 4 -17.12 -4.36 14.96
CA LYS A 4 -17.89 -3.12 14.77
C LYS A 4 -18.25 -2.97 13.30
N VAL A 5 -19.53 -2.96 13.01
CA VAL A 5 -20.05 -2.58 11.68
C VAL A 5 -20.06 -1.07 11.61
N VAL A 6 -19.12 -0.51 10.84
CA VAL A 6 -18.94 0.94 10.70
C VAL A 6 -19.75 1.55 9.56
N GLY A 7 -20.29 0.72 8.66
CA GLY A 7 -21.01 1.18 7.49
C GLY A 7 -21.28 0.06 6.48
N TYR A 8 -21.88 0.42 5.35
CA TYR A 8 -22.08 -0.47 4.21
C TYR A 8 -21.91 0.27 2.88
N GLU A 9 -21.46 -0.46 1.87
CA GLU A 9 -21.42 0.02 0.49
C GLU A 9 -22.66 -0.47 -0.26
N LYS A 10 -23.39 0.43 -0.92
CA LYS A 10 -24.36 0.00 -1.93
C LYS A 10 -23.60 -0.31 -3.20
N ARG A 11 -23.84 -1.49 -3.76
CA ARG A 11 -23.26 -1.90 -5.04
C ARG A 11 -24.35 -2.27 -6.04
N SER A 12 -24.14 -1.92 -7.30
CA SER A 12 -25.01 -2.30 -8.42
C SER A 12 -25.08 -3.81 -8.54
N THR A 13 -26.28 -4.38 -8.70
CA THR A 13 -26.45 -5.83 -8.88
C THR A 13 -25.97 -6.31 -10.25
N ALA A 14 -25.96 -5.43 -11.25
CA ALA A 14 -25.53 -5.77 -12.60
C ALA A 14 -24.00 -5.78 -12.75
N GLY A 15 -23.30 -4.80 -12.16
CA GLY A 15 -21.85 -4.60 -12.34
C GLY A 15 -20.99 -4.76 -11.07
N ARG A 16 -21.61 -4.89 -9.88
CA ARG A 16 -20.93 -4.84 -8.56
C ARG A 16 -20.21 -3.50 -8.27
N ASP A 17 -20.44 -2.51 -9.11
CA ASP A 17 -19.98 -1.14 -8.97
C ASP A 17 -20.50 -0.52 -7.71
N LYS A 18 -19.61 0.18 -7.02
CA LYS A 18 -19.98 0.95 -5.84
C LYS A 18 -20.84 2.15 -6.24
N ILE A 19 -22.06 2.19 -5.71
CA ILE A 19 -23.05 3.25 -5.90
C ILE A 19 -22.85 4.34 -4.84
N SER A 20 -22.72 3.94 -3.57
CA SER A 20 -22.58 4.87 -2.45
C SER A 20 -22.03 4.19 -1.20
N ASP A 21 -21.44 4.98 -0.31
CA ASP A 21 -21.11 4.60 1.06
C ASP A 21 -22.16 5.11 2.03
N HIS A 22 -22.41 4.34 3.08
CA HIS A 22 -23.26 4.74 4.18
C HIS A 22 -22.60 4.36 5.49
N GLU A 23 -22.32 5.34 6.33
CA GLU A 23 -21.83 5.10 7.68
C GLU A 23 -22.96 4.60 8.58
N LEU A 24 -22.59 3.74 9.53
CA LEU A 24 -23.48 3.18 10.54
C LEU A 24 -22.88 3.38 11.91
N ASP A 25 -23.66 3.95 12.83
CA ASP A 25 -23.32 4.00 14.24
C ASP A 25 -24.02 2.86 14.98
N LEU A 26 -23.45 1.67 14.88
CA LEU A 26 -23.93 0.47 15.57
C LEU A 26 -23.04 0.14 16.77
N PRO A 27 -23.62 -0.36 17.87
CA PRO A 27 -22.83 -0.83 19.01
C PRO A 27 -21.94 -2.00 18.58
N PRO A 28 -20.70 -2.08 19.08
CA PRO A 28 -19.84 -3.20 18.78
C PRO A 28 -20.39 -4.49 19.39
N VAL A 29 -20.29 -5.59 18.64
CA VAL A 29 -20.54 -6.93 19.16
C VAL A 29 -19.23 -7.42 19.78
N VAL A 30 -19.28 -7.67 21.09
CA VAL A 30 -18.12 -8.15 21.85
C VAL A 30 -18.45 -9.52 22.41
N TYR A 31 -17.55 -10.47 22.18
CA TYR A 31 -17.61 -11.77 22.82
C TYR A 31 -16.21 -12.30 23.11
N GLU A 32 -16.09 -13.07 24.19
CA GLU A 32 -14.88 -13.79 24.53
C GLU A 32 -14.83 -15.11 23.77
N SER A 33 -13.64 -15.52 23.33
CA SER A 33 -13.41 -16.79 22.66
C SER A 33 -11.99 -17.26 22.95
N VAL A 34 -11.68 -18.50 22.56
CA VAL A 34 -10.37 -19.10 22.71
C VAL A 34 -9.63 -19.02 21.38
N GLY A 35 -8.34 -18.69 21.45
CA GLY A 35 -7.47 -18.66 20.30
C GLY A 35 -6.05 -19.08 20.66
N LEU A 36 -5.28 -19.40 19.64
CA LEU A 36 -3.84 -19.59 19.69
C LEU A 36 -3.20 -18.53 18.80
N TRP A 37 -1.92 -18.23 19.05
CA TRP A 37 -1.15 -17.39 18.17
C TRP A 37 0.28 -17.86 18.10
N PHE A 38 0.98 -17.44 17.06
CA PHE A 38 2.42 -17.61 16.94
C PHE A 38 3.06 -16.26 16.61
N GLU A 39 4.27 -16.08 17.14
CA GLU A 39 5.02 -14.84 17.07
C GLU A 39 6.36 -15.13 16.38
N PRO A 40 6.45 -14.88 15.07
CA PRO A 40 7.73 -14.97 14.39
C PRO A 40 8.74 -14.01 15.03
N PRO A 41 9.97 -14.46 15.32
CA PRO A 41 10.97 -13.58 15.91
C PRO A 41 11.28 -12.43 14.97
N GLN A 42 11.73 -11.31 15.55
CA GLN A 42 12.06 -10.10 14.79
C GLN A 42 13.08 -10.36 13.67
N SER A 43 14.06 -11.23 13.93
CA SER A 43 15.04 -11.67 12.95
C SER A 43 14.42 -12.35 11.73
N ALA A 44 13.31 -13.08 11.92
CA ALA A 44 12.62 -13.75 10.82
C ALA A 44 11.88 -12.73 9.94
N ILE A 45 11.26 -11.72 10.55
CA ILE A 45 10.60 -10.63 9.82
C ILE A 45 11.63 -9.81 9.02
N ALA A 46 12.77 -9.49 9.62
CA ALA A 46 13.86 -8.82 8.94
C ALA A 46 14.47 -9.70 7.82
N GLY A 47 14.58 -11.02 8.05
CA GLY A 47 15.04 -11.98 7.04
C GLY A 47 14.12 -12.02 5.81
N LEU A 48 12.80 -11.97 6.01
CA LEU A 48 11.84 -11.85 4.91
C LEU A 48 12.10 -10.60 4.07
N LEU A 49 12.34 -9.45 4.72
CA LEU A 49 12.66 -8.21 3.99
C LEU A 49 13.98 -8.30 3.23
N GLN A 50 15.01 -8.89 3.83
CA GLN A 50 16.31 -9.10 3.17
C GLN A 50 16.17 -10.00 1.93
N GLU A 51 15.31 -11.01 1.99
CA GLU A 51 14.94 -11.86 0.86
C GLU A 51 13.92 -11.20 -0.09
N LYS A 52 13.62 -9.91 0.08
CA LYS A 52 12.66 -9.13 -0.72
C LYS A 52 11.24 -9.71 -0.72
N ARG A 53 10.84 -10.35 0.39
CA ARG A 53 9.49 -10.85 0.66
C ARG A 53 8.68 -9.82 1.42
N HIS A 54 7.36 -9.85 1.23
CA HIS A 54 6.43 -8.93 1.88
C HIS A 54 6.05 -9.46 3.28
N PRO A 55 6.43 -8.81 4.39
CA PRO A 55 6.20 -9.36 5.73
C PRO A 55 4.71 -9.56 6.08
N MET A 56 3.87 -8.52 5.90
CA MET A 56 2.42 -8.69 6.09
C MET A 56 1.82 -9.75 5.16
N GLY A 57 2.20 -9.77 3.88
CA GLY A 57 1.73 -10.77 2.93
C GLY A 57 2.10 -12.20 3.35
N SER A 58 3.29 -12.38 3.93
CA SER A 58 3.78 -13.68 4.44
C SER A 58 2.99 -14.13 5.66
N LEU A 59 2.76 -13.22 6.62
CA LEU A 59 1.96 -13.47 7.83
C LEU A 59 0.51 -13.81 7.47
N HIS A 60 -0.09 -13.02 6.58
CA HIS A 60 -1.48 -13.18 6.12
C HIS A 60 -1.67 -14.47 5.29
N ALA A 61 -0.71 -14.81 4.43
CA ALA A 61 -0.74 -16.09 3.72
C ALA A 61 -0.57 -17.28 4.67
N SER A 62 0.24 -17.14 5.72
CA SER A 62 0.41 -18.19 6.76
C SER A 62 -0.87 -18.37 7.58
N GLU A 63 -1.57 -17.28 7.90
CA GLU A 63 -2.89 -17.30 8.54
C GLU A 63 -3.89 -18.07 7.69
N HIS A 64 -4.05 -17.70 6.42
CA HIS A 64 -4.97 -18.35 5.48
C HIS A 64 -4.67 -19.84 5.33
N ALA A 65 -3.41 -20.18 5.06
CA ALA A 65 -3.01 -21.56 4.82
C ALA A 65 -3.21 -22.44 6.07
N SER A 66 -2.99 -21.88 7.27
CA SER A 66 -3.26 -22.57 8.54
C SER A 66 -4.76 -22.81 8.75
N LEU A 67 -5.60 -21.79 8.57
CA LEU A 67 -7.06 -21.92 8.68
C LEU A 67 -7.65 -22.91 7.69
N ALA A 68 -7.08 -23.02 6.49
CA ALA A 68 -7.52 -23.96 5.48
C ALA A 68 -7.31 -25.44 5.90
N LEU A 69 -6.31 -25.70 6.74
CA LEU A 69 -5.91 -27.05 7.15
C LEU A 69 -6.43 -27.49 8.52
N ILE A 70 -6.67 -26.58 9.46
CA ILE A 70 -7.22 -26.91 10.79
C ILE A 70 -8.46 -27.83 10.73
N PRO A 71 -9.43 -27.63 9.81
CA PRO A 71 -10.57 -28.54 9.65
C PRO A 71 -10.21 -30.03 9.53
N LEU A 72 -9.06 -30.36 8.94
CA LEU A 72 -8.61 -31.75 8.80
C LEU A 72 -8.12 -32.37 10.13
N PHE A 73 -7.73 -31.53 11.09
CA PHE A 73 -7.20 -31.96 12.40
C PHE A 73 -8.22 -31.88 13.53
N ALA A 74 -9.15 -30.93 13.42
CA ALA A 74 -10.18 -30.66 14.42
C ALA A 74 -11.58 -31.14 14.01
N LEU A 75 -11.75 -31.67 12.78
CA LEU A 75 -13.02 -32.17 12.24
C LEU A 75 -14.16 -31.14 12.35
N CYS A 76 -13.84 -29.88 12.07
CA CYS A 76 -14.78 -28.76 12.09
C CYS A 76 -15.02 -28.21 10.69
N ASP A 77 -15.97 -27.29 10.55
CA ASP A 77 -16.12 -26.52 9.34
C ASP A 77 -15.15 -25.33 9.35
N ARG A 78 -14.72 -24.89 8.17
CA ARG A 78 -13.92 -23.64 8.02
C ARG A 78 -14.65 -22.41 8.56
N ASN A 79 -15.98 -22.48 8.68
CA ASN A 79 -16.80 -21.40 9.20
C ASN A 79 -16.68 -21.24 10.71
N ASP A 80 -16.24 -22.27 11.41
CA ASP A 80 -16.09 -22.30 12.87
C ASP A 80 -14.78 -21.65 13.36
N LEU A 81 -13.96 -21.14 12.44
CA LEU A 81 -12.66 -20.56 12.70
C LEU A 81 -12.56 -19.14 12.13
N GLY A 82 -11.74 -18.33 12.79
CA GLY A 82 -11.29 -17.02 12.33
C GLY A 82 -9.78 -16.86 12.53
N GLY A 83 -9.21 -15.90 11.81
CA GLY A 83 -7.82 -15.52 11.96
C GLY A 83 -7.64 -14.01 11.83
N ILE A 84 -6.49 -13.54 12.29
CA ILE A 84 -6.02 -12.18 12.05
C ILE A 84 -4.49 -12.11 12.19
N SER A 85 -3.85 -11.27 11.38
CA SER A 85 -2.40 -11.13 11.32
C SER A 85 -1.96 -9.67 11.52
N PHE A 86 -0.80 -9.50 12.15
CA PHE A 86 -0.22 -8.20 12.50
C PHE A 86 1.29 -8.21 12.24
N THR A 87 1.83 -7.16 11.62
CA THR A 87 3.29 -6.88 11.60
C THR A 87 3.78 -6.44 12.96
N ARG A 88 2.92 -5.74 13.72
CA ARG A 88 3.18 -5.36 15.10
C ARG A 88 1.87 -5.36 15.85
N HIS A 89 1.71 -6.26 16.81
CA HIS A 89 0.52 -6.32 17.65
C HIS A 89 0.79 -5.61 18.98
N ALA A 90 -0.19 -4.85 19.47
CA ALA A 90 0.00 -3.98 20.64
C ALA A 90 0.29 -4.77 21.93
N GLY A 91 -0.26 -5.97 22.07
CA GLY A 91 -0.04 -6.81 23.26
C GLY A 91 1.26 -7.60 23.26
N THR A 92 1.71 -8.05 22.08
CA THR A 92 2.93 -8.87 21.95
C THR A 92 4.16 -8.03 21.62
N GLY A 93 3.99 -6.81 21.11
CA GLY A 93 5.06 -5.88 20.76
C GLY A 93 5.71 -6.14 19.39
N GLY A 94 5.48 -7.32 18.79
CA GLY A 94 6.04 -7.76 17.51
C GLY A 94 5.00 -8.37 16.56
N ALA A 95 5.48 -9.03 15.50
CA ALA A 95 4.62 -9.69 14.54
C ALA A 95 3.87 -10.87 15.17
N ALA A 96 2.59 -11.02 14.84
CA ALA A 96 1.76 -12.08 15.39
C ALA A 96 0.66 -12.50 14.42
N VAL A 97 0.38 -13.80 14.39
CA VAL A 97 -0.77 -14.38 13.68
C VAL A 97 -1.63 -15.11 14.71
N PHE A 98 -2.89 -14.72 14.81
CA PHE A 98 -3.88 -15.29 15.71
C PHE A 98 -4.84 -16.19 14.91
N LEU A 99 -5.13 -17.37 15.44
CA LEU A 99 -6.13 -18.31 14.95
C LEU A 99 -7.08 -18.60 16.12
N TYR A 100 -8.39 -18.42 15.93
CA TYR A 100 -9.35 -18.47 17.02
C TYR A 100 -10.66 -19.14 16.64
N ASP A 101 -11.38 -19.60 17.66
CA ASP A 101 -12.70 -20.20 17.51
C ASP A 101 -13.71 -19.08 17.19
N GLY A 102 -14.46 -19.25 16.11
CA GLY A 102 -15.48 -18.30 15.63
C GLY A 102 -16.76 -18.26 16.47
N HIS A 103 -16.72 -18.74 17.72
CA HIS A 103 -17.88 -18.88 18.58
C HIS A 103 -17.63 -18.32 19.99
N PRO A 104 -18.60 -17.62 20.61
CA PRO A 104 -18.51 -17.20 22.01
C PRO A 104 -18.17 -18.37 22.95
N GLY A 105 -17.20 -18.17 23.84
CA GLY A 105 -16.69 -19.16 24.79
C GLY A 105 -15.71 -20.19 24.20
N GLY A 106 -15.55 -20.23 22.87
CA GLY A 106 -14.76 -21.24 22.18
C GLY A 106 -15.43 -22.61 22.06
N LEU A 107 -15.01 -23.38 21.06
CA LEU A 107 -15.44 -24.76 20.78
C LEU A 107 -14.31 -25.77 21.04
N GLY A 108 -13.12 -25.29 21.42
CA GLY A 108 -11.93 -26.11 21.64
C GLY A 108 -11.14 -26.41 20.36
N LEU A 109 -11.42 -25.72 19.24
CA LEU A 109 -10.74 -25.96 17.97
C LEU A 109 -9.31 -25.41 18.03
N ALA A 110 -9.12 -24.23 18.61
CA ALA A 110 -7.82 -23.64 18.89
C ALA A 110 -6.99 -24.55 19.82
N ASN A 111 -7.60 -25.10 20.87
CA ASN A 111 -6.91 -26.06 21.76
C ASN A 111 -6.46 -27.31 21.00
N ARG A 112 -7.32 -27.85 20.12
CA ARG A 112 -6.98 -29.01 19.30
C ARG A 112 -5.87 -28.68 18.31
N ALA A 113 -5.95 -27.55 17.62
CA ALA A 113 -4.93 -27.08 16.69
C ALA A 113 -3.57 -26.88 17.39
N TYR A 114 -3.58 -26.28 18.58
CA TYR A 114 -2.38 -26.10 19.40
C TYR A 114 -1.75 -27.44 19.80
N ALA A 115 -2.56 -28.44 20.18
CA ALA A 115 -2.07 -29.76 20.56
C ALA A 115 -1.38 -30.54 19.41
N VAL A 116 -1.58 -30.12 18.15
CA VAL A 116 -0.97 -30.74 16.96
C VAL A 116 -0.22 -29.73 16.10
N LEU A 117 0.22 -28.61 16.69
CA LEU A 117 0.71 -27.44 15.95
C LEU A 117 1.88 -27.77 15.02
N ASP A 118 2.84 -28.58 15.49
CA ASP A 118 3.99 -28.99 14.69
C ASP A 118 3.57 -29.77 13.45
N GLU A 119 2.67 -30.76 13.61
CA GLU A 119 2.15 -31.53 12.49
C GLU A 119 1.33 -30.64 11.54
N LEU A 120 0.48 -29.77 12.09
CA LEU A 120 -0.30 -28.82 11.31
C LEU A 120 0.63 -27.96 10.44
N PHE A 121 1.64 -27.31 11.01
CA PHE A 121 2.53 -26.43 10.26
C PHE A 121 3.36 -27.18 9.21
N MET A 122 3.81 -28.40 9.50
CA MET A 122 4.46 -29.25 8.49
C MET A 122 3.52 -29.56 7.31
N ARG A 123 2.23 -29.85 7.58
CA ARG A 123 1.24 -30.08 6.51
C ARG A 123 0.91 -28.80 5.74
N VAL A 124 0.82 -27.65 6.42
CA VAL A 124 0.60 -26.33 5.79
C VAL A 124 1.76 -26.01 4.86
N LEU A 125 2.99 -26.12 5.34
CA LEU A 125 4.19 -25.90 4.55
C LEU A 125 4.20 -26.78 3.30
N LYS A 126 3.92 -28.09 3.46
CA LYS A 126 3.84 -29.02 2.33
C LYS A 126 2.75 -28.61 1.33
N MET A 127 1.56 -28.26 1.80
CA MET A 127 0.45 -27.83 0.93
C MET A 127 0.81 -26.59 0.12
N VAL A 128 1.40 -25.57 0.77
CA VAL A 128 1.75 -24.32 0.09
C VAL A 128 2.90 -24.53 -0.90
N ARG A 129 3.95 -25.27 -0.51
CA ARG A 129 5.12 -25.54 -1.34
C ARG A 129 4.79 -26.41 -2.56
N ASP A 130 4.03 -27.48 -2.38
CA ASP A 130 3.72 -28.43 -3.47
C ASP A 130 2.64 -27.90 -4.44
N CYS A 131 1.98 -26.79 -4.10
CA CYS A 131 0.99 -26.16 -4.96
C CYS A 131 1.66 -25.58 -6.22
N PRO A 132 1.20 -25.88 -7.44
CA PRO A 132 1.86 -25.46 -8.68
C PRO A 132 1.65 -23.99 -9.05
N CYS A 133 0.87 -23.22 -8.29
CA CYS A 133 0.66 -21.81 -8.56
C CYS A 133 1.92 -20.97 -8.27
N GLU A 134 2.05 -19.82 -8.94
CA GLU A 134 3.19 -18.91 -8.74
C GLU A 134 2.95 -18.00 -7.52
N ASP A 135 1.90 -17.18 -7.55
CA ASP A 135 1.69 -16.12 -6.56
C ASP A 135 0.75 -16.49 -5.40
N GLY A 136 0.01 -17.58 -5.54
CA GLY A 136 -1.05 -17.99 -4.60
C GLY A 136 -2.37 -18.29 -5.30
N CYS A 137 -3.16 -19.20 -4.72
CA CYS A 137 -4.47 -19.58 -5.26
C CYS A 137 -5.42 -20.10 -4.16
N PRO A 138 -6.71 -20.36 -4.47
CA PRO A 138 -7.68 -20.95 -3.54
C PRO A 138 -7.29 -22.31 -2.95
N SER A 139 -6.34 -23.02 -3.56
CA SER A 139 -5.86 -24.31 -3.05
C SER A 139 -4.69 -24.20 -2.07
N CYS A 140 -4.15 -23.00 -1.83
CA CYS A 140 -3.03 -22.80 -0.89
C CYS A 140 -3.24 -21.63 0.06
N VAL A 141 -3.09 -20.39 -0.41
CA VAL A 141 -2.98 -19.18 0.44
C VAL A 141 -4.15 -18.21 0.29
N HIS A 142 -5.11 -18.44 -0.62
CA HIS A 142 -6.31 -17.60 -0.69
C HIS A 142 -7.40 -18.13 0.24
N SER A 143 -8.07 -17.21 0.93
CA SER A 143 -9.26 -17.49 1.73
C SER A 143 -10.49 -16.84 1.10
N PRO A 144 -11.61 -17.57 0.95
CA PRO A 144 -12.89 -16.98 0.53
C PRO A 144 -13.51 -16.09 1.62
N LYS A 145 -13.01 -16.16 2.86
CA LYS A 145 -13.48 -15.35 4.00
C LYS A 145 -12.59 -14.12 4.25
N CYS A 146 -11.60 -13.87 3.38
CA CYS A 146 -10.69 -12.74 3.54
C CYS A 146 -11.45 -11.42 3.31
N GLY A 147 -11.59 -10.62 4.37
CA GLY A 147 -12.17 -9.27 4.30
C GLY A 147 -11.32 -8.26 3.52
N HIS A 148 -10.07 -8.59 3.23
CA HIS A 148 -9.10 -7.74 2.52
C HIS A 148 -8.92 -8.14 1.05
N GLY A 149 -9.81 -8.97 0.51
CA GLY A 149 -9.76 -9.36 -0.90
C GLY A 149 -8.53 -10.17 -1.28
N ASN A 150 -7.97 -10.93 -0.33
CA ASN A 150 -6.72 -11.69 -0.51
C ASN A 150 -5.51 -10.81 -0.87
N GLN A 151 -5.43 -9.59 -0.31
CA GLN A 151 -4.29 -8.70 -0.51
C GLN A 151 -3.90 -7.97 0.80
N PRO A 152 -2.58 -7.84 1.11
CA PRO A 152 -1.46 -8.47 0.40
C PRO A 152 -1.34 -9.97 0.73
N LEU A 153 -0.81 -10.77 -0.19
CA LEU A 153 -0.40 -12.16 0.05
C LEU A 153 0.98 -12.39 -0.58
N ASP A 154 1.82 -13.14 0.10
CA ASP A 154 3.13 -13.56 -0.39
C ASP A 154 3.31 -15.06 -0.12
N LYS A 155 3.16 -15.87 -1.18
CA LYS A 155 3.27 -17.33 -1.10
C LYS A 155 4.67 -17.76 -0.68
N GLU A 156 5.70 -17.19 -1.28
CA GLU A 156 7.08 -17.61 -1.02
C GLU A 156 7.53 -17.15 0.36
N GLY A 157 7.16 -15.93 0.77
CA GLY A 157 7.39 -15.46 2.13
C GLY A 157 6.64 -16.30 3.19
N CYS A 158 5.45 -16.82 2.89
CA CYS A 158 4.76 -17.81 3.72
C CYS A 158 5.54 -19.12 3.85
N ILE A 159 6.07 -19.66 2.73
CA ILE A 159 6.92 -20.87 2.74
C ILE A 159 8.15 -20.64 3.63
N ARG A 160 8.87 -19.54 3.42
CA ARG A 160 10.08 -19.20 4.20
C ARG A 160 9.78 -19.04 5.69
N LEU A 161 8.66 -18.42 6.02
CA LEU A 161 8.23 -18.26 7.41
C LEU A 161 7.88 -19.61 8.06
N LEU A 162 7.11 -20.46 7.37
CA LEU A 162 6.73 -21.78 7.88
C LEU A 162 7.94 -22.73 7.97
N GLU A 163 8.90 -22.64 7.04
CA GLU A 163 10.18 -23.34 7.14
C GLU A 163 10.91 -22.96 8.43
N HIS A 164 11.03 -21.67 8.71
CA HIS A 164 11.68 -21.21 9.93
C HIS A 164 10.96 -21.71 11.19
N LEU A 165 9.62 -21.65 11.22
CA LEU A 165 8.81 -22.10 12.36
C LEU A 165 8.82 -23.62 12.57
N THR A 166 9.09 -24.41 11.53
CA THR A 166 9.13 -25.88 11.58
C THR A 166 10.55 -26.44 11.73
N GLY A 167 11.54 -25.60 12.07
CA GLY A 167 12.93 -26.01 12.30
C GLY A 167 13.77 -26.17 11.03
N GLY A 168 13.31 -25.59 9.91
CA GLY A 168 14.06 -25.44 8.67
C GLY A 168 15.12 -24.33 8.72
N PRO A 169 15.64 -23.88 7.56
CA PRO A 169 16.66 -22.84 7.49
C PRO A 169 16.26 -21.59 8.27
N GLU A 170 17.16 -21.07 9.10
CA GLU A 170 16.88 -19.87 9.88
C GLU A 170 16.73 -18.65 8.97
N LEU A 171 15.64 -17.90 9.16
CA LEU A 171 15.53 -16.53 8.69
C LEU A 171 16.27 -15.64 9.70
N LYS A 172 17.49 -15.24 9.32
CA LYS A 172 18.32 -14.30 10.08
C LYS A 172 18.68 -13.14 9.18
N ALA A 173 18.41 -11.92 9.65
CA ALA A 173 18.96 -10.72 9.08
C ALA A 173 20.17 -10.23 9.88
N ASP A 174 21.00 -9.40 9.24
CA ASP A 174 22.00 -8.58 9.93
C ASP A 174 21.32 -7.76 11.03
N GLU A 175 21.96 -7.63 12.20
CA GLU A 175 21.40 -7.02 13.41
C GLU A 175 20.90 -5.58 13.16
N THR A 176 21.52 -4.89 12.20
CA THR A 176 21.15 -3.54 11.76
C THR A 176 19.75 -3.45 11.10
N LEU A 177 19.30 -4.49 10.40
CA LEU A 177 18.00 -4.51 9.70
C LEU A 177 16.82 -4.79 10.65
N ALA A 178 17.08 -5.52 11.74
CA ALA A 178 16.10 -5.86 12.76
C ALA A 178 15.67 -4.65 13.61
N GLU A 179 16.60 -3.73 13.90
CA GLU A 179 16.32 -2.48 14.63
C GLU A 179 15.56 -1.44 13.78
N LEU A 180 15.84 -1.40 12.48
CA LEU A 180 15.19 -0.47 11.53
C LEU A 180 13.73 -0.83 11.23
N THR A 181 13.33 -2.09 11.43
CA THR A 181 11.98 -2.54 11.08
C THR A 181 10.91 -2.08 12.05
N PHE A 182 11.26 -1.88 13.33
CA PHE A 182 10.33 -1.44 14.35
C PHE A 182 11.04 -0.50 15.33
N GLY A 183 10.89 0.81 15.10
CA GLY A 183 11.51 1.85 15.94
C GLY A 183 11.34 1.61 17.45
N THR A 184 12.37 2.03 18.18
CA THR A 184 12.47 1.99 19.64
C THR A 184 11.35 2.82 20.27
N GLU A 185 10.51 2.13 21.04
CA GLU A 185 9.57 2.63 22.05
C GLU A 185 8.50 3.67 21.64
N GLY A 186 7.23 3.35 21.95
CA GLY A 186 6.30 4.36 22.44
C GLY A 186 5.35 5.07 21.46
N ASN A 187 4.73 4.38 20.49
CA ASN A 187 3.35 4.73 20.11
C ASN A 187 2.63 3.55 19.44
N ALA A 188 1.99 2.72 20.28
CA ALA A 188 1.21 1.58 19.85
C ALA A 188 -0.08 2.05 19.17
N GLN A 189 -0.17 1.91 17.84
CA GLN A 189 -1.42 1.68 17.11
C GLN A 189 -1.12 1.41 15.62
N THR A 190 -0.58 0.23 15.33
CA THR A 190 -0.85 -0.44 14.06
C THR A 190 -2.22 -1.10 14.24
N LYS A 191 -3.27 -0.49 13.67
CA LYS A 191 -4.62 -1.09 13.65
C LYS A 191 -4.50 -2.51 13.04
N PRO A 192 -5.26 -3.50 13.53
CA PRO A 192 -5.44 -4.74 12.78
C PRO A 192 -5.83 -4.41 11.34
N LEU A 193 -5.52 -5.29 10.39
CA LEU A 193 -6.26 -5.31 9.13
C LEU A 193 -7.73 -5.58 9.49
N GLY A 194 -8.46 -4.49 9.69
CA GLY A 194 -9.85 -4.39 10.08
C GLY A 194 -10.55 -3.49 9.08
N TRP A 195 -11.72 -3.96 8.65
CA TRP A 195 -12.65 -3.42 7.66
C TRP A 195 -12.56 -1.89 7.41
N PRO A 196 -12.63 -1.44 6.14
CA PRO A 196 -12.43 -0.02 5.80
C PRO A 196 -13.55 0.85 6.36
N GLY A 197 -13.18 1.88 7.12
CA GLY A 197 -14.10 2.95 7.53
C GLY A 197 -13.82 3.54 8.90
N SER A 198 -12.85 4.45 8.98
CA SER A 198 -13.01 5.70 9.73
C SER A 198 -11.74 6.52 9.62
N GLU A 199 -11.84 7.69 8.99
CA GLU A 199 -11.22 8.94 9.43
C GLU A 199 -11.59 10.09 8.47
N ARG A 200 -12.53 10.94 8.93
CA ARG A 200 -12.64 12.41 8.82
C ARG A 200 -14.11 12.78 9.04
N GLY A 201 -14.49 13.48 10.10
CA GLY A 201 -14.06 14.84 10.42
C GLY A 201 -15.26 15.75 10.18
N SER A 202 -16.14 15.85 11.18
CA SER A 202 -17.39 16.60 11.14
C SER A 202 -17.13 18.09 10.90
N HIS A 203 -17.49 18.60 9.72
CA HIS A 203 -17.72 20.01 9.52
C HIS A 203 -19.14 20.37 9.99
N SER A 204 -19.19 21.39 10.83
CA SER A 204 -20.36 22.00 11.43
C SER A 204 -21.38 22.49 10.39
N GLU A 205 -22.61 22.02 10.46
CA GLU A 205 -23.76 22.73 9.91
C GLU A 205 -24.60 23.34 11.03
N ARG A 206 -24.88 24.63 10.81
CA ARG A 206 -25.78 25.50 11.57
C ARG A 206 -27.18 24.92 11.62
N SER A 207 -27.81 24.96 12.80
CA SER A 207 -29.26 24.91 12.94
C SER A 207 -29.78 26.21 13.52
N GLU A 208 -30.71 26.82 12.80
CA GLU A 208 -31.54 27.96 13.21
C GLU A 208 -32.51 27.60 14.35
N GLU A 209 -32.68 28.58 15.23
CA GLU A 209 -33.86 28.95 16.04
C GLU A 209 -34.84 27.88 16.56
N SER A 210 -35.02 27.85 17.89
CA SER A 210 -36.25 28.41 18.49
C SER A 210 -36.22 28.51 20.02
N ARG A 211 -36.52 29.73 20.49
CA ARG A 211 -37.36 30.14 21.64
C ARG A 211 -37.14 29.53 23.04
N GLY A 212 -36.83 30.41 24.00
CA GLY A 212 -37.50 30.38 25.32
C GLY A 212 -36.70 30.86 26.54
N SER A 213 -36.85 32.15 26.87
CA SER A 213 -36.94 32.73 28.23
C SER A 213 -35.70 32.82 29.17
N ALA A 214 -35.38 34.06 29.54
CA ALA A 214 -34.49 34.52 30.63
C ALA A 214 -35.26 34.60 31.99
N PRO A 215 -34.74 35.20 33.10
CA PRO A 215 -33.39 35.70 33.46
C PRO A 215 -32.90 35.16 34.85
N THR A 216 -31.66 35.39 35.30
CA THR A 216 -31.28 36.51 36.19
C THR A 216 -29.79 36.45 36.60
N GLU A 217 -29.13 37.62 36.60
CA GLU A 217 -28.17 38.20 37.59
C GLU A 217 -27.05 37.31 38.22
N ASN A 218 -25.80 37.71 38.45
CA ASN A 218 -25.13 39.01 38.52
C ASN A 218 -23.59 38.78 38.60
N GLU A 219 -22.82 39.80 38.19
CA GLU A 219 -21.53 40.26 38.77
C GLU A 219 -20.36 39.27 39.07
N ARG A 220 -19.21 39.43 38.39
CA ARG A 220 -18.09 40.30 38.82
C ARG A 220 -16.85 40.18 37.91
N SER A 221 -16.24 41.34 37.71
CA SER A 221 -14.94 41.62 37.10
C SER A 221 -13.75 41.00 37.84
N LEU A 222 -12.64 40.74 37.13
CA LEU A 222 -11.26 41.11 37.54
C LEU A 222 -10.21 40.75 36.45
N GLN A 223 -9.78 41.81 35.76
CA GLN A 223 -8.42 42.21 35.38
C GLN A 223 -7.33 41.16 35.02
N LYS A 224 -6.83 41.34 33.79
CA LYS A 224 -5.49 40.99 33.30
C LYS A 224 -4.37 41.64 34.14
N THR A 225 -3.26 40.93 34.33
CA THR A 225 -1.89 41.49 34.17
C THR A 225 -0.87 40.39 33.82
N PRO A 226 0.28 40.75 33.18
CA PRO A 226 1.16 39.83 32.45
C PRO A 226 2.55 39.62 33.12
N ARG A 227 3.30 38.58 32.72
CA ARG A 227 4.75 38.47 32.98
C ARG A 227 5.39 37.48 31.99
N MET A 228 6.08 37.96 30.96
CA MET A 228 7.54 38.18 30.83
C MET A 228 8.39 36.90 30.73
N THR A 229 8.89 36.70 29.50
CA THR A 229 10.27 36.38 29.06
C THR A 229 11.10 35.37 29.87
N ASN A 230 11.59 34.35 29.16
CA ASN A 230 13.02 34.05 29.13
C ASN A 230 13.41 33.58 27.72
N GLU A 231 14.45 34.23 27.20
CA GLU A 231 15.25 33.81 26.06
C GLU A 231 16.09 32.60 26.47
N GLU A 232 16.07 31.52 25.68
CA GLU A 232 17.21 30.62 25.54
C GLU A 232 17.36 30.33 24.04
N THR A 233 18.27 31.08 23.45
CA THR A 233 18.88 30.84 22.14
C THR A 233 20.03 29.86 22.31
N GLY A 234 20.06 28.83 21.47
CA GLY A 234 21.18 27.90 21.37
C GLY A 234 20.76 26.48 21.65
N ASP A 235 20.33 25.78 20.60
CA ASP A 235 20.43 24.31 20.47
C ASP A 235 19.85 23.79 19.13
N THR A 236 19.31 24.66 18.28
CA THR A 236 18.75 24.26 16.97
C THR A 236 19.76 24.14 15.83
N GLU A 237 20.98 24.66 15.94
CA GLU A 237 21.96 24.64 14.82
C GLU A 237 22.95 23.46 14.84
N MET A 238 22.98 22.64 15.90
CA MET A 238 23.94 21.53 15.99
C MET A 238 23.36 20.15 15.63
N ASN A 239 22.03 20.03 15.47
CA ASN A 239 21.37 18.75 15.15
C ASN A 239 21.03 18.56 13.65
N GLU A 240 21.13 19.59 12.81
CA GLU A 240 20.88 19.45 11.36
C GLU A 240 22.12 18.94 10.59
N ALA A 241 23.33 19.17 11.11
CA ALA A 241 24.57 18.77 10.43
C ALA A 241 24.89 17.27 10.54
N GLN A 242 24.31 16.54 11.51
CA GLN A 242 24.64 15.13 11.78
C GLN A 242 23.68 14.11 11.13
N ASN A 243 22.54 14.56 10.57
CA ASN A 243 21.57 13.68 9.90
C ASN A 243 21.67 13.72 8.36
N SER A 244 22.62 14.47 7.82
CA SER A 244 22.82 14.72 6.38
C SER A 244 23.50 13.59 5.61
N LYS A 245 23.93 12.50 6.28
CA LYS A 245 24.66 11.37 5.66
C LYS A 245 23.80 10.15 5.30
N LYS A 246 22.47 10.19 5.46
CA LYS A 246 21.66 8.96 5.41
C LYS A 246 21.04 8.59 4.05
N TYR A 247 21.08 9.48 3.05
CA TYR A 247 20.56 9.20 1.71
C TYR A 247 21.50 9.83 0.67
N GLU A 248 22.22 9.00 -0.09
CA GLU A 248 23.01 9.51 -1.22
C GLU A 248 22.07 9.93 -2.35
N SER A 249 22.29 11.14 -2.87
CA SER A 249 21.54 11.65 -4.03
C SER A 249 21.82 10.79 -5.26
N GLN A 250 20.75 10.38 -5.93
CA GLN A 250 20.78 9.67 -7.22
C GLN A 250 20.68 10.64 -8.41
N THR A 251 20.60 11.95 -8.18
CA THR A 251 20.55 12.97 -9.24
C THR A 251 21.71 12.85 -10.24
N PRO A 252 22.97 12.58 -9.83
CA PRO A 252 24.07 12.37 -10.78
C PRO A 252 23.86 11.15 -11.69
N PHE A 253 23.17 10.11 -11.20
CA PHE A 253 22.85 8.94 -12.02
C PHE A 253 21.90 9.32 -13.15
N CYS A 254 20.97 10.23 -12.91
CA CYS A 254 19.99 10.64 -13.91
C CYS A 254 20.60 11.56 -14.99
N GLU A 255 21.67 12.29 -14.70
CA GLU A 255 22.20 13.37 -15.55
C GLU A 255 22.60 12.90 -16.97
N GLY A 256 22.15 13.64 -18.00
CA GLY A 256 22.44 13.33 -19.41
C GLY A 256 21.69 12.14 -20.06
N ARG A 257 20.99 11.32 -19.26
CA ARG A 257 20.27 10.13 -19.75
C ARG A 257 18.94 10.46 -20.42
N ASP A 258 18.53 9.63 -21.40
CA ASP A 258 17.20 9.72 -22.00
C ASP A 258 16.12 9.16 -21.07
N ILE A 259 15.59 10.02 -20.20
CA ILE A 259 14.51 9.69 -19.28
C ILE A 259 13.21 10.27 -19.82
N VAL A 260 12.21 9.41 -19.95
CA VAL A 260 10.83 9.81 -20.24
C VAL A 260 9.93 9.51 -19.05
N VAL A 261 8.98 10.40 -18.81
CA VAL A 261 7.88 10.15 -17.86
C VAL A 261 6.60 10.06 -18.67
N TYR A 262 5.74 9.09 -18.37
CA TYR A 262 4.50 8.96 -19.13
C TYR A 262 3.33 8.51 -18.26
N ASP A 263 2.14 8.82 -18.78
CA ASP A 263 0.84 8.45 -18.22
C ASP A 263 -0.18 8.27 -19.36
N LEU A 264 -1.23 7.48 -19.11
CA LEU A 264 -2.33 7.23 -20.05
C LEU A 264 -3.70 7.46 -19.44
N GLU A 265 -4.57 8.04 -20.26
CA GLU A 265 -6.01 8.07 -20.05
C GLU A 265 -6.70 7.08 -20.98
N THR A 266 -7.71 6.39 -20.47
CA THR A 266 -8.42 5.32 -21.19
C THR A 266 -9.77 5.76 -21.74
N GLN A 267 -10.26 5.13 -22.81
CA GLN A 267 -11.59 5.40 -23.37
C GLN A 267 -12.72 4.70 -22.61
N LEU A 268 -12.41 3.54 -22.05
CA LEU A 268 -13.36 2.64 -21.39
C LEU A 268 -12.90 2.42 -19.96
N SER A 269 -13.87 2.38 -19.04
CA SER A 269 -13.62 2.01 -17.65
C SER A 269 -13.42 0.49 -17.52
N ALA A 270 -12.90 0.06 -16.36
CA ALA A 270 -12.86 -1.36 -16.01
C ALA A 270 -14.24 -2.04 -16.14
N ASN A 271 -15.32 -1.29 -15.91
CA ASN A 271 -16.69 -1.82 -16.00
C ASN A 271 -17.13 -2.04 -17.45
N ASP A 272 -16.77 -1.11 -18.33
CA ASP A 272 -17.10 -1.18 -19.75
C ASP A 272 -16.43 -2.40 -20.42
N VAL A 273 -15.27 -2.83 -19.93
CA VAL A 273 -14.52 -4.00 -20.41
C VAL A 273 -14.82 -5.30 -19.64
N GLY A 274 -15.73 -5.27 -18.66
CA GLY A 274 -16.13 -6.46 -17.90
C GLY A 274 -15.21 -6.84 -16.73
N GLY A 275 -14.37 -5.93 -16.25
CA GLY A 275 -13.58 -6.03 -15.02
C GLY A 275 -12.08 -5.74 -15.19
N TRP A 276 -11.39 -5.58 -14.06
CA TRP A 276 -9.95 -5.26 -14.00
C TRP A 276 -9.03 -6.33 -14.60
N GLN A 277 -9.50 -7.55 -14.82
CA GLN A 277 -8.76 -8.57 -15.56
C GLN A 277 -8.64 -8.25 -17.06
N ASN A 278 -9.45 -7.31 -17.56
CA ASN A 278 -9.55 -6.95 -18.98
C ASN A 278 -8.96 -5.55 -19.27
N ILE A 279 -7.98 -5.08 -18.49
CA ILE A 279 -7.36 -3.75 -18.64
C ILE A 279 -6.88 -3.48 -20.08
N HIS A 280 -6.33 -4.49 -20.75
CA HIS A 280 -5.89 -4.39 -22.16
C HIS A 280 -7.03 -3.96 -23.12
N LEU A 281 -8.29 -4.22 -22.78
CA LEU A 281 -9.44 -3.83 -23.61
C LEU A 281 -9.90 -2.38 -23.37
N MET A 282 -9.30 -1.63 -22.43
CA MET A 282 -9.78 -0.32 -22.02
C MET A 282 -9.57 0.79 -23.05
N ARG A 283 -8.70 0.55 -24.03
CA ARG A 283 -8.31 1.45 -25.13
C ARG A 283 -7.70 2.76 -24.67
N VAL A 284 -6.70 3.26 -25.40
CA VAL A 284 -6.05 4.54 -25.10
C VAL A 284 -6.93 5.69 -25.60
N ALA A 285 -7.26 6.64 -24.73
CA ALA A 285 -7.85 7.92 -25.12
C ALA A 285 -6.73 8.93 -25.44
N ILE A 286 -5.84 9.15 -24.48
CA ILE A 286 -4.70 10.06 -24.59
C ILE A 286 -3.51 9.42 -23.86
N GLY A 287 -2.34 9.46 -24.47
CA GLY A 287 -1.07 9.23 -23.79
C GLY A 287 -0.21 10.48 -23.82
N VAL A 288 0.47 10.77 -22.71
CA VAL A 288 1.39 11.90 -22.64
C VAL A 288 2.78 11.41 -22.22
N ILE A 289 3.80 11.85 -22.95
CA ILE A 289 5.21 11.71 -22.56
C ILE A 289 5.76 13.09 -22.23
N TYR A 290 6.45 13.20 -21.09
CA TYR A 290 7.41 14.27 -20.82
C TYR A 290 8.83 13.77 -21.11
N GLU A 291 9.52 14.45 -22.01
CA GLU A 291 10.92 14.18 -22.33
C GLU A 291 11.83 15.08 -21.51
N ARG A 292 12.60 14.51 -20.58
CA ARG A 292 13.51 15.28 -19.73
C ARG A 292 14.56 16.05 -20.55
N LYS A 293 15.13 15.43 -21.59
CA LYS A 293 16.21 16.04 -22.41
C LYS A 293 15.77 17.31 -23.12
N THR A 294 14.53 17.36 -23.59
CA THR A 294 14.01 18.48 -24.39
C THR A 294 13.09 19.40 -23.58
N GLY A 295 12.61 18.95 -22.43
CA GLY A 295 11.59 19.63 -21.62
C GLY A 295 10.22 19.69 -22.32
N LYS A 296 9.97 18.82 -23.31
CA LYS A 296 8.75 18.84 -24.12
C LYS A 296 7.75 17.78 -23.67
N TYR A 297 6.48 18.13 -23.80
CA TYR A 297 5.37 17.19 -23.71
C TYR A 297 4.98 16.75 -25.13
N LEU A 298 4.91 15.43 -25.32
CA LEU A 298 4.42 14.78 -26.53
C LEU A 298 3.07 14.15 -26.21
N VAL A 299 2.07 14.41 -27.03
CA VAL A 299 0.69 13.94 -26.83
C VAL A 299 0.36 12.97 -27.95
N TYR A 300 -0.18 11.81 -27.57
CA TYR A 300 -0.51 10.71 -28.45
C TYR A 300 -1.99 10.39 -28.31
N ARG A 301 -2.67 10.20 -29.44
CA ARG A 301 -4.02 9.65 -29.45
C ARG A 301 -3.97 8.15 -29.70
N GLU A 302 -5.12 7.50 -29.70
CA GLU A 302 -5.21 6.07 -29.97
C GLU A 302 -4.53 5.69 -31.29
N GLU A 303 -4.74 6.49 -32.34
CA GLU A 303 -4.12 6.29 -33.66
C GLU A 303 -2.58 6.37 -33.65
N ASP A 304 -1.99 6.99 -32.63
CA ASP A 304 -0.55 7.19 -32.50
C ASP A 304 0.11 6.21 -31.51
N CYS A 305 -0.60 5.17 -31.04
CA CYS A 305 -0.09 4.24 -30.01
C CYS A 305 1.20 3.53 -30.44
N GLU A 306 1.35 3.17 -31.71
CA GLU A 306 2.60 2.59 -32.22
C GLU A 306 3.79 3.56 -32.04
N ALA A 307 3.58 4.85 -32.31
CA ALA A 307 4.60 5.89 -32.14
C ALA A 307 4.90 6.18 -30.66
N LEU A 308 3.87 6.12 -29.79
CA LEU A 308 4.03 6.19 -28.35
C LEU A 308 4.92 5.05 -27.83
N ILE A 309 4.59 3.82 -28.17
CA ILE A 309 5.32 2.62 -27.74
C ILE A 309 6.76 2.67 -28.23
N ALA A 310 6.97 3.00 -29.52
CA ALA A 310 8.31 3.14 -30.07
C ALA A 310 9.15 4.19 -29.32
N ARG A 311 8.55 5.29 -28.85
CA ARG A 311 9.26 6.30 -28.06
C ARG A 311 9.61 5.80 -26.66
N LEU A 312 8.72 5.04 -26.01
CA LEU A 312 8.97 4.42 -24.71
C LEU A 312 10.11 3.38 -24.80
N GLU A 313 10.11 2.54 -25.83
CA GLU A 313 11.15 1.53 -26.07
C GLU A 313 12.54 2.14 -26.35
N GLN A 314 12.58 3.33 -26.96
CA GLN A 314 13.83 4.05 -27.24
C GLN A 314 14.43 4.73 -26.02
N ALA A 315 13.64 4.95 -24.95
CA ALA A 315 14.12 5.62 -23.75
C ALA A 315 15.08 4.74 -22.95
N GLU A 316 16.09 5.37 -22.35
CA GLU A 316 16.99 4.67 -21.42
C GLU A 316 16.27 4.30 -20.11
N LEU A 317 15.29 5.11 -19.70
CA LEU A 317 14.44 4.88 -18.53
C LEU A 317 13.03 5.43 -18.78
N VAL A 318 12.02 4.60 -18.53
CA VAL A 318 10.60 4.97 -18.57
C VAL A 318 10.08 5.05 -17.14
N VAL A 319 9.66 6.23 -16.71
CA VAL A 319 9.09 6.46 -15.37
C VAL A 319 7.57 6.64 -15.49
N GLY A 320 6.83 5.99 -14.61
CA GLY A 320 5.39 6.21 -14.48
C GLY A 320 4.89 5.96 -13.07
N TYR A 321 3.58 6.12 -12.88
CA TYR A 321 2.91 5.85 -11.61
C TYR A 321 1.83 4.79 -11.83
N ASN A 322 2.06 3.56 -11.35
CA ASN A 322 1.23 2.39 -11.68
C ASN A 322 1.32 1.90 -13.13
N ASN A 323 2.31 2.37 -13.89
CA ASN A 323 2.45 2.09 -15.31
C ASN A 323 2.67 0.61 -15.63
N LYS A 324 3.35 -0.16 -14.77
CA LYS A 324 3.60 -1.58 -15.09
C LYS A 324 2.32 -2.41 -15.07
N ARG A 325 1.43 -2.13 -14.13
CA ARG A 325 0.20 -2.92 -13.90
C ARG A 325 -0.99 -2.39 -14.70
N PHE A 326 -0.99 -1.11 -15.01
CA PHE A 326 -2.10 -0.46 -15.70
C PHE A 326 -1.71 -0.03 -17.11
N ASP A 327 -0.94 1.04 -17.26
CA ASP A 327 -0.67 1.69 -18.54
C ASP A 327 -0.03 0.75 -19.56
N ASN A 328 1.04 0.05 -19.19
CA ASN A 328 1.69 -0.96 -20.02
C ASN A 328 0.70 -2.09 -20.38
N THR A 329 -0.18 -2.49 -19.46
CA THR A 329 -1.22 -3.49 -19.72
C THR A 329 -2.22 -3.00 -20.76
N VAL A 330 -2.61 -1.72 -20.72
CA VAL A 330 -3.46 -1.11 -21.76
C VAL A 330 -2.74 -1.14 -23.12
N LEU A 331 -1.46 -0.77 -23.15
CA LEU A 331 -0.66 -0.75 -24.38
C LEU A 331 -0.45 -2.12 -25.03
N THR A 332 -0.57 -3.22 -24.28
CA THR A 332 -0.48 -4.58 -24.87
C THR A 332 -1.53 -4.87 -25.95
N ALA A 333 -2.63 -4.12 -26.00
CA ALA A 333 -3.61 -4.26 -27.08
C ALA A 333 -3.15 -3.64 -28.42
N TYR A 334 -2.06 -2.85 -28.40
CA TYR A 334 -1.56 -2.09 -29.55
C TYR A 334 -0.20 -2.59 -30.04
N THR A 335 0.36 -3.64 -29.44
CA THR A 335 1.65 -4.20 -29.84
C THR A 335 1.79 -5.67 -29.48
N ASP A 336 2.53 -6.41 -30.29
CA ASP A 336 2.99 -7.77 -29.98
C ASP A 336 4.33 -7.78 -29.19
N HIS A 337 4.92 -6.60 -28.97
CA HIS A 337 6.19 -6.45 -28.26
C HIS A 337 6.03 -6.67 -26.75
N ASP A 338 7.03 -7.28 -26.11
CA ASP A 338 7.03 -7.47 -24.66
C ASP A 338 7.43 -6.19 -23.91
N LEU A 339 6.43 -5.40 -23.53
CA LEU A 339 6.59 -4.14 -22.79
C LEU A 339 7.21 -4.32 -21.39
N ARG A 340 7.26 -5.55 -20.84
CA ARG A 340 7.90 -5.83 -19.55
C ARG A 340 9.43 -5.76 -19.62
N GLY A 341 9.99 -5.93 -20.83
CA GLY A 341 11.43 -5.88 -21.07
C GLY A 341 12.02 -4.47 -21.11
N MET A 342 11.19 -3.42 -21.14
CA MET A 342 11.67 -2.04 -21.09
C MET A 342 12.17 -1.69 -19.67
N ASN A 343 13.05 -0.69 -19.60
CA ASN A 343 13.57 -0.12 -18.35
C ASN A 343 12.49 0.68 -17.62
N ASN A 344 11.46 0.00 -17.11
CA ASN A 344 10.32 0.60 -16.43
C ASN A 344 10.59 0.83 -14.94
N LEU A 345 10.48 2.07 -14.51
CA LEU A 345 10.35 2.46 -13.12
C LEU A 345 8.89 2.82 -12.82
N ASP A 346 8.26 2.07 -11.91
CA ASP A 346 6.91 2.33 -11.43
C ASP A 346 6.99 2.86 -10.00
N LEU A 347 6.80 4.17 -9.82
CA LEU A 347 6.95 4.81 -8.51
C LEU A 347 5.99 4.24 -7.47
N LEU A 348 4.79 3.83 -7.89
CA LEU A 348 3.82 3.26 -6.97
C LEU A 348 4.24 1.87 -6.51
N GLU A 349 4.74 1.04 -7.42
CA GLU A 349 5.32 -0.25 -7.08
C GLU A 349 6.49 -0.09 -6.10
N GLU A 350 7.45 0.81 -6.38
CA GLU A 350 8.63 0.99 -5.53
C GLU A 350 8.27 1.48 -4.12
N ILE A 351 7.30 2.39 -4.01
CA ILE A 351 6.82 2.89 -2.72
C ILE A 351 6.00 1.82 -1.99
N SER A 352 5.10 1.14 -2.69
CA SER A 352 4.21 0.14 -2.09
C SER A 352 4.98 -1.07 -1.58
N ASN A 353 5.93 -1.58 -2.37
CA ASN A 353 6.75 -2.74 -2.01
C ASN A 353 7.58 -2.46 -0.75
N ARG A 354 8.04 -1.22 -0.58
CA ARG A 354 8.86 -0.83 0.56
C ARG A 354 8.04 -0.55 1.82
N HIS A 355 6.93 0.15 1.68
CA HIS A 355 6.16 0.68 2.81
C HIS A 355 4.93 -0.14 3.17
N GLY A 356 4.55 -1.12 2.33
CA GLY A 356 3.48 -2.09 2.60
C GLY A 356 2.06 -1.54 2.43
N PHE A 357 1.90 -0.37 1.80
CA PHE A 357 0.59 0.19 1.45
C PHE A 357 0.67 1.03 0.19
N ARG A 358 -0.44 1.07 -0.54
CA ARG A 358 -0.58 1.79 -1.80
C ARG A 358 -0.99 3.23 -1.56
N MET A 359 -0.35 4.18 -2.24
CA MET A 359 -0.69 5.60 -2.16
C MET A 359 -1.29 6.08 -3.48
N LYS A 360 -2.14 7.10 -3.41
CA LYS A 360 -2.58 7.81 -4.62
C LYS A 360 -1.52 8.83 -5.00
N LEU A 361 -1.36 9.07 -6.30
CA LEU A 361 -0.45 10.07 -6.85
C LEU A 361 -0.68 11.43 -6.18
N ASP A 362 -1.92 11.93 -6.19
CA ASP A 362 -2.30 13.20 -5.57
C ASP A 362 -1.91 13.33 -4.10
N ALA A 363 -2.10 12.26 -3.33
CA ALA A 363 -1.83 12.28 -1.90
C ALA A 363 -0.32 12.38 -1.63
N LEU A 364 0.46 11.62 -2.40
CA LEU A 364 1.91 11.64 -2.33
C LEU A 364 2.48 12.98 -2.83
N ALA A 365 1.93 13.50 -3.92
CA ALA A 365 2.30 14.77 -4.51
C ALA A 365 1.96 15.96 -3.62
N GLN A 366 0.77 15.99 -3.03
CA GLN A 366 0.36 17.02 -2.09
C GLN A 366 1.27 17.01 -0.85
N ALA A 367 1.62 15.84 -0.33
CA ALA A 367 2.49 15.74 0.84
C ALA A 367 3.96 16.10 0.53
N THR A 368 4.47 15.69 -0.64
CA THR A 368 5.90 15.84 -0.99
C THR A 368 6.20 17.19 -1.65
N LEU A 369 5.35 17.63 -2.57
CA LEU A 369 5.59 18.77 -3.44
C LEU A 369 4.66 19.96 -3.13
N ASN A 370 3.74 19.81 -2.18
CA ASN A 370 2.65 20.75 -1.93
C ASN A 370 1.81 21.03 -3.21
N ALA A 371 1.70 20.02 -4.08
CA ALA A 371 0.92 20.11 -5.31
C ALA A 371 -0.58 20.13 -4.98
N LYS A 372 -1.36 20.99 -5.66
CA LYS A 372 -2.81 21.06 -5.46
C LYS A 372 -3.47 19.79 -6.01
N LYS A 373 -4.55 19.33 -5.35
CA LYS A 373 -5.42 18.26 -5.85
C LYS A 373 -5.83 18.55 -7.30
N THR A 374 -5.43 17.66 -8.18
CA THR A 374 -5.94 17.53 -9.54
C THR A 374 -7.23 16.71 -9.52
N ALA A 375 -7.99 16.77 -10.60
CA ALA A 375 -9.28 16.10 -10.73
C ALA A 375 -9.22 14.59 -10.42
N ASP A 376 -10.37 13.99 -10.13
CA ASP A 376 -10.50 12.53 -9.95
C ASP A 376 -10.34 11.83 -11.31
N GLY A 377 -9.57 10.74 -11.41
CA GLY A 377 -9.34 10.01 -12.66
C GLY A 377 -10.63 9.44 -13.30
N LEU A 378 -11.74 9.41 -12.57
CA LEU A 378 -13.07 9.13 -13.15
C LEU A 378 -13.60 10.26 -14.04
N GLN A 379 -13.04 11.47 -13.93
CA GLN A 379 -13.46 12.64 -14.67
C GLN A 379 -12.95 12.62 -16.12
N SER A 380 -11.79 12.00 -16.39
CA SER A 380 -11.25 11.87 -17.75
C SER A 380 -12.15 11.02 -18.65
N LEU A 381 -12.71 9.92 -18.12
CA LEU A 381 -13.70 9.08 -18.81
C LEU A 381 -14.98 9.85 -19.15
N GLN A 382 -15.41 10.79 -18.30
CA GLN A 382 -16.57 11.62 -18.56
C GLN A 382 -16.27 12.64 -19.66
N TRP A 383 -15.10 13.31 -19.61
CA TRP A 383 -14.66 14.21 -20.67
C TRP A 383 -14.51 13.49 -22.01
N TRP A 384 -14.08 12.23 -22.02
CA TRP A 384 -14.03 11.44 -23.25
C TRP A 384 -15.40 11.25 -23.87
N LYS A 385 -16.41 10.91 -23.05
CA LYS A 385 -17.82 10.78 -23.51
C LYS A 385 -18.40 12.11 -24.00
N GLU A 386 -17.94 13.23 -23.44
CA GLU A 386 -18.34 14.58 -23.83
C GLU A 386 -17.56 15.13 -25.03
N GLY A 387 -16.51 14.44 -25.49
CA GLY A 387 -15.63 14.91 -26.56
C GLY A 387 -14.66 16.02 -26.15
N GLU A 388 -14.47 16.23 -24.86
CA GLU A 388 -13.67 17.30 -24.25
C GLU A 388 -12.18 16.91 -24.18
N VAL A 389 -11.59 16.57 -25.32
CA VAL A 389 -10.24 15.98 -25.43
C VAL A 389 -9.17 16.89 -24.84
N ASP A 390 -9.27 18.21 -25.01
CA ASP A 390 -8.28 19.17 -24.48
C ASP A 390 -8.17 19.10 -22.96
N LYS A 391 -9.27 18.82 -22.23
CA LYS A 391 -9.24 18.68 -20.77
C LYS A 391 -8.50 17.41 -20.34
N ILE A 392 -8.67 16.32 -21.10
CA ILE A 392 -7.97 15.05 -20.86
C ILE A 392 -6.47 15.24 -21.09
N ILE A 393 -6.08 15.94 -22.15
CA ILE A 393 -4.68 16.25 -22.44
C ILE A 393 -4.04 17.05 -21.30
N GLU A 394 -4.71 18.11 -20.83
CA GLU A 394 -4.16 18.92 -19.75
C GLU A 394 -4.11 18.16 -18.43
N TYR A 395 -5.10 17.32 -18.12
CA TYR A 395 -5.08 16.46 -16.94
C TYR A 395 -3.91 15.46 -16.97
N CYS A 396 -3.77 14.71 -18.07
CA CYS A 396 -2.69 13.73 -18.22
C CYS A 396 -1.30 14.41 -18.18
N LYS A 397 -1.14 15.61 -18.78
CA LYS A 397 0.10 16.40 -18.63
C LYS A 397 0.39 16.75 -17.17
N MET A 398 -0.61 17.11 -16.38
CA MET A 398 -0.42 17.42 -14.95
C MET A 398 0.05 16.18 -14.18
N ASP A 399 -0.53 15.02 -14.45
CA ASP A 399 -0.14 13.76 -13.78
C ASP A 399 1.29 13.34 -14.17
N VAL A 400 1.67 13.50 -15.44
CA VAL A 400 3.06 13.34 -15.90
C VAL A 400 4.00 14.34 -15.21
N GLU A 401 3.62 15.62 -15.12
CA GLU A 401 4.43 16.66 -14.48
C GLU A 401 4.66 16.36 -12.98
N VAL A 402 3.59 15.94 -12.29
CA VAL A 402 3.64 15.57 -10.87
C VAL A 402 4.51 14.32 -10.67
N THR A 403 4.35 13.31 -11.53
CA THR A 403 5.16 12.09 -11.51
C THR A 403 6.64 12.40 -11.73
N TRP A 404 6.96 13.27 -12.69
CA TRP A 404 8.33 13.75 -12.93
C TRP A 404 8.91 14.44 -11.69
N LYS A 405 8.20 15.39 -11.11
CA LYS A 405 8.68 16.13 -9.93
C LYS A 405 8.86 15.22 -8.71
N LEU A 406 7.99 14.21 -8.54
CA LEU A 406 8.14 13.21 -7.49
C LEU A 406 9.39 12.35 -7.68
N PHE A 407 9.61 11.88 -8.91
CA PHE A 407 10.82 11.15 -9.27
C PHE A 407 12.09 11.97 -9.01
N GLU A 408 12.11 13.23 -9.44
CA GLU A 408 13.24 14.15 -9.23
C GLU A 408 13.49 14.38 -7.74
N TYR A 409 12.43 14.64 -6.97
CA TYR A 409 12.52 14.81 -5.52
C TYR A 409 13.11 13.58 -4.83
N MET A 410 12.65 12.38 -5.20
CA MET A 410 13.15 11.12 -4.64
C MET A 410 14.61 10.86 -5.04
N CYS A 411 15.02 11.21 -6.25
CA CYS A 411 16.42 11.13 -6.66
C CYS A 411 17.29 12.09 -5.84
N GLU A 412 16.84 13.31 -5.60
CA GLU A 412 17.61 14.31 -4.88
C GLU A 412 17.72 14.00 -3.39
N HIS A 413 16.60 13.61 -2.77
CA HIS A 413 16.47 13.53 -1.32
C HIS A 413 16.54 12.10 -0.75
N GLY A 414 16.32 11.08 -1.59
CA GLY A 414 16.24 9.68 -1.17
C GLY A 414 15.03 9.35 -0.28
N TYR A 415 14.02 10.21 -0.28
CA TYR A 415 12.74 9.98 0.37
C TYR A 415 11.61 10.72 -0.34
N ALA A 416 10.37 10.37 -0.04
CA ALA A 416 9.15 11.14 -0.33
C ALA A 416 8.45 11.49 0.98
N LEU A 417 7.44 12.35 0.96
CA LEU A 417 6.62 12.64 2.15
C LEU A 417 5.24 12.01 1.99
N CYS A 418 4.69 11.52 3.09
CA CYS A 418 3.27 11.20 3.17
C CYS A 418 2.65 11.80 4.41
N GLU A 419 1.39 12.19 4.31
CA GLU A 419 0.60 12.55 5.48
C GLU A 419 0.13 11.27 6.19
N ARG A 420 0.47 11.13 7.47
CA ARG A 420 -0.04 10.09 8.37
C ARG A 420 -0.62 10.76 9.61
N LYS A 421 -1.91 10.55 9.87
CA LYS A 421 -2.62 11.12 11.05
C LYS A 421 -2.49 12.65 11.17
N GLY A 422 -2.40 13.38 10.05
CA GLY A 422 -2.25 14.85 10.04
C GLY A 422 -0.81 15.35 10.16
N GLU A 423 0.18 14.45 10.24
CA GLU A 423 1.60 14.81 10.27
C GLU A 423 2.31 14.33 9.01
N LEU A 424 3.28 15.12 8.52
CA LEU A 424 4.13 14.74 7.40
C LEU A 424 5.22 13.79 7.90
N ALA A 425 5.22 12.56 7.38
CA ALA A 425 6.24 11.56 7.63
C ALA A 425 7.15 11.38 6.41
N LYS A 426 8.45 11.26 6.64
CA LYS A 426 9.42 10.87 5.60
C LYS A 426 9.26 9.38 5.28
N LEU A 427 9.15 9.08 4.00
CA LEU A 427 9.15 7.75 3.41
C LEU A 427 10.47 7.56 2.69
N PRO A 428 11.45 6.87 3.28
CA PRO A 428 12.69 6.54 2.57
C PRO A 428 12.39 5.85 1.24
N VAL A 429 12.99 6.34 0.15
CA VAL A 429 12.85 5.77 -1.20
C VAL A 429 14.23 5.73 -1.84
N GLU A 430 14.69 4.54 -2.17
CA GLU A 430 15.91 4.30 -2.93
C GLU A 430 15.47 3.64 -4.22
N LEU A 431 15.41 4.45 -5.28
CA LEU A 431 14.99 4.01 -6.59
C LEU A 431 16.04 3.03 -7.15
N PRO A 432 15.64 1.88 -7.70
CA PRO A 432 16.59 0.86 -8.15
C PRO A 432 17.12 1.16 -9.57
N LEU A 433 17.64 2.37 -9.79
CA LEU A 433 17.95 2.88 -11.13
C LEU A 433 19.06 2.08 -11.83
N LYS A 434 20.16 1.77 -11.12
CA LYS A 434 21.26 0.94 -11.64
C LYS A 434 20.76 -0.46 -12.04
N ARG A 435 19.95 -1.08 -11.18
CA ARG A 435 19.35 -2.40 -11.41
C ARG A 435 18.46 -2.39 -12.65
N ILE A 436 17.59 -1.39 -12.78
CA ILE A 436 16.67 -1.28 -13.92
C ILE A 436 17.46 -1.10 -15.23
N MET A 437 18.54 -0.32 -15.20
CA MET A 437 19.35 -0.03 -16.39
C MET A 437 20.47 -1.05 -16.66
N GLY A 438 20.54 -2.14 -15.88
CA GLY A 438 21.54 -3.20 -16.07
C GLY A 438 22.98 -2.81 -15.75
N GLU A 439 23.20 -1.75 -14.96
CA GLU A 439 24.53 -1.32 -14.54
C GLU A 439 24.98 -2.11 -13.29
N PRO A 440 26.19 -2.69 -13.28
CA PRO A 440 26.68 -3.45 -12.14
C PRO A 440 26.86 -2.54 -10.92
N ASP A 441 26.31 -2.95 -9.78
CA ASP A 441 26.65 -2.32 -8.51
C ASP A 441 28.14 -2.53 -8.23
N LEU A 442 28.86 -1.43 -8.00
CA LEU A 442 30.30 -1.40 -7.69
C LEU A 442 30.69 -2.25 -6.45
N PHE A 443 29.71 -2.78 -5.71
CA PHE A 443 29.90 -3.68 -4.56
C PHE A 443 29.71 -5.18 -4.88
N SER A 444 29.39 -5.55 -6.12
CA SER A 444 29.22 -6.96 -6.53
C SER A 444 30.53 -7.75 -6.71
N GLY A 445 31.69 -7.12 -6.44
CA GLY A 445 33.02 -7.73 -6.57
C GLY A 445 33.69 -8.17 -5.26
N LEU A 446 33.00 -8.10 -4.11
CA LEU A 446 33.52 -8.54 -2.81
C LEU A 446 32.44 -9.29 -2.02
N MET A 447 32.12 -10.51 -2.46
CA MET A 447 31.88 -11.67 -1.59
C MET A 447 31.80 -12.96 -2.40
#